data_AF-A0A800KM19-F1
#
_entry.id   AF-A0A800KM19-F1
#
_cell.length_a   1.000
_cell.length_b   1.000
_cell.length_c   1.000
_cell.angle_alpha   90.00
_cell.angle_beta   90.00
_cell.angle_gamma   90.00
#
_symmetry.space_group_name_H-M   'P 1'
#
loop_
_entity.id
_entity.type
_entity.pdbx_description
1 polymer ?
#
loop_
_entity_poly.entity_id
_entity_poly.type
_entity_poly.pdbx_seq_one_letter_code
_entity_poly.pdbx_strand_id
1 'polypeptide(L)'
;MMNRITVAALLAIAASPLSMGQTVVFEEDFETPIAGRWTATGLWHRARSSNGCLTSIAPFPSNKYAMWFGENIGCMYQTNWVGDLQMVTPVHLPATANDAWLTLWSYEDTECFSCGWDWRFVYLSDDGGQTWNWLGEGNLLWRWYQIGFDLTPWLGKDVLIRFRFDAVDLISNQYLGWVIDDVSIVLDACSSGPTNFCVAAPNSVGPGAIAGWSGSTSVQVNDFHLTLSGAPANQFAHFFYGPVEIPPIALADGFRCIGSGATSLARILPAAKIDGSGQLDVKLNIPGSLFSPNIITPGSTWRFQCWYRDGPGPGGNGSNVSDGLRVTFCL
;
A
#
# COMPACT_ATOMS: atom_id res chain seq x y z
N MET A 1 44.65 -34.30 4.07
CA MET A 1 43.20 -34.25 4.36
C MET A 1 42.89 -32.88 4.93
N MET A 2 42.44 -31.95 4.08
CA MET A 2 42.16 -30.55 4.44
C MET A 2 40.65 -30.43 4.65
N ASN A 3 40.23 -30.18 5.89
CA ASN A 3 38.83 -30.10 6.27
C ASN A 3 38.29 -28.71 5.87
N ARG A 4 37.47 -28.64 4.82
CA ARG A 4 36.78 -27.40 4.42
C ARG A 4 35.55 -27.22 5.31
N ILE A 5 35.63 -26.25 6.22
CA ILE A 5 34.49 -25.74 6.98
C ILE A 5 33.54 -25.09 5.97
N THR A 6 32.39 -25.70 5.75
CA THR A 6 31.30 -25.13 4.96
C THR A 6 30.60 -24.10 5.83
N VAL A 7 30.83 -22.82 5.57
CA VAL A 7 30.04 -21.74 6.18
C VAL A 7 28.70 -21.72 5.48
N ALA A 8 27.65 -22.18 6.15
CA ALA A 8 26.29 -22.01 5.70
C ALA A 8 25.95 -20.51 5.80
N ALA A 9 25.93 -19.81 4.67
CA ALA A 9 25.33 -18.49 4.58
C ALA A 9 23.81 -18.67 4.70
N LEU A 10 23.25 -18.30 5.85
CA LEU A 10 21.81 -18.03 5.95
C LEU A 10 21.53 -16.84 5.03
N LEU A 11 20.91 -17.10 3.88
CA LEU A 11 20.33 -16.06 3.04
C LEU A 11 19.10 -15.52 3.80
N ALA A 12 19.18 -14.27 4.26
CA ALA A 12 18.00 -13.56 4.71
C ALA A 12 17.13 -13.29 3.47
N ILE A 13 15.96 -13.92 3.42
CA ILE A 13 14.88 -13.58 2.50
C ILE A 13 14.49 -12.14 2.85
N ALA A 14 14.67 -11.20 1.93
CA ALA A 14 14.14 -9.86 2.08
C ALA A 14 12.63 -9.88 1.80
N ALA A 15 11.87 -10.61 2.60
CA ALA A 15 10.46 -10.30 2.76
C ALA A 15 10.40 -8.91 3.39
N SER A 16 9.63 -8.01 2.78
CA SER A 16 9.31 -6.73 3.42
C SER A 16 8.86 -7.04 4.85
N PRO A 17 9.45 -6.45 5.91
CA PRO A 17 9.13 -6.83 7.28
C PRO A 17 7.63 -6.62 7.48
N LEU A 18 6.90 -7.73 7.67
CA LEU A 18 5.48 -7.70 7.96
C LEU A 18 5.25 -6.73 9.11
N SER A 19 4.38 -5.73 8.88
CA SER A 19 3.96 -4.87 9.97
C SER A 19 3.19 -5.70 11.00
N MET A 20 3.17 -5.24 12.25
CA MET A 20 2.57 -5.90 13.42
C MET A 20 1.03 -6.10 13.36
N GLY A 21 0.43 -6.01 12.17
CA GLY A 21 -1.00 -6.20 11.92
C GLY A 21 -1.33 -6.80 10.54
N GLN A 22 -0.36 -7.32 9.78
CA GLN A 22 -0.60 -8.03 8.52
C GLN A 22 -0.42 -9.55 8.68
N THR A 23 -1.32 -10.32 8.09
CA THR A 23 -1.19 -11.78 7.96
C THR A 23 -1.15 -12.15 6.48
N VAL A 24 -0.05 -12.77 6.04
CA VAL A 24 0.05 -13.34 4.68
C VAL A 24 -0.67 -14.68 4.65
N VAL A 25 -1.68 -14.82 3.80
CA VAL A 25 -2.40 -16.08 3.59
C VAL A 25 -1.99 -16.78 2.29
N PHE A 26 -1.32 -16.07 1.40
CA PHE A 26 -0.73 -16.62 0.18
C PHE A 26 0.48 -15.80 -0.24
N GLU A 27 1.51 -16.47 -0.75
CA GLU A 27 2.68 -15.86 -1.37
C GLU A 27 3.19 -16.72 -2.53
N GLU A 28 3.64 -16.05 -3.59
CA GLU A 28 4.35 -16.64 -4.72
C GLU A 28 5.38 -15.64 -5.25
N ASP A 29 6.65 -15.96 -5.02
CA ASP A 29 7.83 -15.23 -5.51
C ASP A 29 8.39 -15.79 -6.83
N PHE A 30 7.76 -16.86 -7.36
CA PHE A 30 8.17 -17.58 -8.56
C PHE A 30 9.62 -18.13 -8.55
N GLU A 31 10.30 -18.14 -7.41
CA GLU A 31 11.64 -18.72 -7.28
C GLU A 31 11.61 -20.25 -7.39
N THR A 32 10.42 -20.82 -7.19
CA THR A 32 10.13 -22.24 -7.32
C THR A 32 9.28 -22.52 -8.57
N PRO A 33 9.45 -23.68 -9.24
CA PRO A 33 8.65 -24.01 -10.42
C PRO A 33 7.13 -23.95 -10.17
N ILE A 34 6.38 -23.43 -11.14
CA ILE A 34 4.95 -23.16 -10.99
C ILE A 34 4.04 -24.40 -11.11
N ALA A 35 4.58 -25.55 -11.53
CA ALA A 35 3.78 -26.74 -11.81
C ALA A 35 3.00 -27.19 -10.56
N GLY A 36 1.69 -27.39 -10.73
CA GLY A 36 0.77 -27.77 -9.63
C GLY A 36 0.27 -26.59 -8.78
N ARG A 37 0.79 -25.39 -8.99
CA ARG A 37 0.29 -24.14 -8.35
C ARG A 37 -0.32 -23.19 -9.36
N TRP A 38 0.27 -23.13 -10.55
CA TRP A 38 -0.22 -22.31 -11.66
C TRP A 38 -0.23 -23.07 -12.99
N THR A 39 -1.15 -22.67 -13.86
CA THR A 39 -1.15 -22.99 -15.29
C THR A 39 -0.88 -21.73 -16.09
N ALA A 40 -0.10 -21.85 -17.16
CA ALA A 40 0.25 -20.75 -18.04
C ALA A 40 -0.15 -21.09 -19.48
N THR A 41 -0.75 -20.13 -20.19
CA THR A 41 -1.07 -20.18 -21.62
C THR A 41 -0.52 -18.95 -22.33
N GLY A 42 -0.54 -18.96 -23.66
CA GLY A 42 0.03 -17.85 -24.43
C GLY A 42 1.55 -17.78 -24.27
N LEU A 43 2.07 -16.57 -24.05
CA LEU A 43 3.49 -16.31 -23.81
C LEU A 43 3.89 -16.31 -22.34
N TRP A 44 2.96 -16.59 -21.41
CA TRP A 44 3.30 -16.69 -19.99
C TRP A 44 4.32 -17.80 -19.75
N HIS A 45 5.46 -17.44 -19.18
CA HIS A 45 6.46 -18.40 -18.75
C HIS A 45 7.31 -17.84 -17.62
N ARG A 46 7.91 -18.74 -16.83
CA ARG A 46 8.84 -18.36 -15.76
C ARG A 46 10.19 -17.99 -16.37
N ALA A 47 10.63 -16.76 -16.16
CA ALA A 47 11.84 -16.22 -16.77
C ALA A 47 12.84 -15.77 -15.71
N ARG A 48 14.13 -15.82 -16.05
CA ARG A 48 15.21 -15.40 -15.14
C ARG A 48 15.56 -13.92 -15.32
N SER A 49 15.99 -13.25 -14.26
CA SER A 49 16.56 -11.89 -14.33
C SER A 49 17.84 -11.81 -15.18
N SER A 50 18.55 -12.93 -15.34
CA SER A 50 19.70 -13.06 -16.24
C SER A 50 19.32 -13.31 -17.71
N ASN A 51 18.04 -13.35 -18.05
CA ASN A 51 17.59 -13.46 -19.44
C ASN A 51 17.97 -12.19 -20.19
N GLY A 52 18.53 -12.33 -21.40
CA GLY A 52 18.95 -11.19 -22.23
C GLY A 52 17.87 -10.12 -22.41
N CYS A 53 16.61 -10.52 -22.52
CA CYS A 53 15.46 -9.62 -22.65
C CYS A 53 15.08 -8.89 -21.35
N LEU A 54 15.41 -9.46 -20.18
CA LEU A 54 14.98 -8.95 -18.88
C LEU A 54 16.11 -8.31 -18.07
N THR A 55 17.34 -8.33 -18.58
CA THR A 55 18.49 -7.71 -17.90
C THR A 55 18.31 -6.21 -17.64
N SER A 56 17.55 -5.50 -18.48
CA SER A 56 17.27 -4.07 -18.33
C SER A 56 16.31 -3.74 -17.19
N ILE A 57 15.52 -4.71 -16.74
CA ILE A 57 14.52 -4.53 -15.67
C ILE A 57 14.95 -5.20 -14.36
N ALA A 58 16.17 -5.76 -14.32
CA ALA A 58 16.77 -6.31 -13.11
C ALA A 58 17.27 -5.17 -12.16
N PRO A 59 17.39 -5.42 -10.85
CA PRO A 59 17.00 -6.64 -10.15
C PRO A 59 15.48 -6.81 -10.13
N PHE A 60 15.02 -8.06 -10.14
CA PHE A 60 13.62 -8.35 -9.87
C PHE A 60 13.31 -8.08 -8.38
N PRO A 61 12.04 -7.78 -8.03
CA PRO A 61 11.62 -7.48 -6.66
C PRO A 61 12.12 -8.49 -5.62
N SER A 62 12.02 -9.78 -5.94
CA SER A 62 12.55 -10.86 -5.11
C SER A 62 14.02 -11.15 -5.44
N ASN A 63 14.28 -12.02 -6.43
CA ASN A 63 15.62 -12.50 -6.73
C ASN A 63 15.85 -12.81 -8.21
N LYS A 64 15.63 -14.06 -8.62
CA LYS A 64 16.08 -14.60 -9.91
C LYS A 64 14.95 -14.82 -10.88
N TYR A 65 13.73 -15.07 -10.43
CA TYR A 65 12.64 -15.49 -11.28
C TYR A 65 11.44 -14.57 -11.13
N ALA A 66 10.71 -14.43 -12.23
CA ALA A 66 9.42 -13.77 -12.30
C ALA A 66 8.59 -14.49 -13.38
N MET A 67 7.29 -14.21 -13.42
CA MET A 67 6.45 -14.62 -14.55
C MET A 67 6.43 -13.52 -15.61
N TRP A 68 6.65 -13.90 -16.85
CA TRP A 68 6.73 -12.97 -17.98
C TRP A 68 5.80 -13.41 -19.11
N PHE A 69 4.98 -12.48 -19.60
CA PHE A 69 4.31 -12.58 -20.88
C PHE A 69 5.14 -11.88 -21.96
N GLY A 70 5.87 -12.66 -22.74
CA GLY A 70 6.70 -12.19 -23.85
C GLY A 70 7.62 -13.29 -24.38
N GLU A 71 8.43 -12.98 -25.39
CA GLU A 71 9.28 -13.95 -26.08
C GLU A 71 10.76 -13.81 -25.76
N ASN A 72 11.40 -14.93 -25.42
CA ASN A 72 12.86 -15.02 -25.20
C ASN A 72 13.70 -14.60 -26.42
N ILE A 73 13.11 -14.59 -27.60
CA ILE A 73 13.73 -14.15 -28.85
C ILE A 73 12.94 -12.95 -29.34
N GLY A 74 13.63 -11.84 -29.61
CA GLY A 74 12.98 -10.59 -30.01
C GLY A 74 12.52 -9.72 -28.83
N CYS A 75 12.39 -10.29 -27.63
CA CYS A 75 12.05 -9.55 -26.40
C CYS A 75 10.73 -8.79 -26.52
N MET A 76 9.73 -9.42 -27.16
CA MET A 76 8.45 -8.81 -27.50
C MET A 76 7.29 -9.79 -27.36
N TYR A 77 6.03 -9.35 -27.53
CA TYR A 77 4.83 -10.22 -27.53
C TYR A 77 4.10 -10.28 -28.88
N GLN A 78 4.85 -10.20 -29.98
CA GLN A 78 4.30 -10.04 -31.32
C GLN A 78 3.57 -11.27 -31.88
N THR A 79 3.96 -12.49 -31.50
CA THR A 79 3.52 -13.73 -32.19
C THR A 79 2.30 -14.40 -31.57
N ASN A 80 2.03 -14.12 -30.29
CA ASN A 80 0.92 -14.69 -29.54
C ASN A 80 0.55 -13.71 -28.42
N TRP A 81 -0.54 -12.99 -28.63
CA TRP A 81 -0.82 -11.77 -27.89
C TRP A 81 -1.94 -11.90 -26.87
N VAL A 82 -2.37 -13.14 -26.57
CA VAL A 82 -3.35 -13.45 -25.53
C VAL A 82 -2.90 -14.64 -24.70
N GLY A 83 -3.00 -14.55 -23.38
CA GLY A 83 -2.83 -15.71 -22.52
C GLY A 83 -3.06 -15.43 -21.06
N ASP A 84 -3.21 -16.52 -20.32
CA ASP A 84 -3.62 -16.53 -18.92
C ASP A 84 -2.55 -17.24 -18.07
N LEU A 85 -2.16 -16.62 -16.96
CA LEU A 85 -1.48 -17.24 -15.85
C LEU A 85 -2.50 -17.38 -14.71
N GLN A 86 -2.83 -18.61 -14.34
CA GLN A 86 -3.95 -18.90 -13.44
C GLN A 86 -3.55 -19.84 -12.32
N MET A 87 -4.03 -19.56 -11.10
CA MET A 87 -3.91 -20.47 -9.96
C MET A 87 -4.66 -21.78 -10.19
N VAL A 88 -4.11 -22.89 -9.70
CA VAL A 88 -4.73 -24.22 -9.75
C VAL A 88 -5.46 -24.57 -8.45
N THR A 89 -4.93 -24.10 -7.33
CA THR A 89 -5.46 -24.37 -5.99
C THR A 89 -5.99 -23.07 -5.40
N PRO A 90 -7.24 -23.04 -4.89
CA PRO A 90 -7.78 -21.83 -4.30
C PRO A 90 -7.15 -21.53 -2.94
N VAL A 91 -7.21 -20.26 -2.56
CA VAL A 91 -6.81 -19.75 -1.25
C VAL A 91 -8.06 -19.42 -0.45
N HIS A 92 -8.17 -19.94 0.77
CA HIS A 92 -9.27 -19.60 1.66
C HIS A 92 -9.06 -18.22 2.28
N LEU A 93 -10.02 -17.31 2.09
CA LEU A 93 -10.06 -16.01 2.78
C LEU A 93 -10.87 -16.15 4.08
N PRO A 94 -10.29 -15.97 5.27
CA PRO A 94 -11.03 -16.12 6.52
C PRO A 94 -12.17 -15.10 6.64
N ALA A 95 -13.39 -15.57 6.96
CA ALA A 95 -14.54 -14.69 7.21
C ALA A 95 -14.36 -13.76 8.42
N THR A 96 -13.42 -14.08 9.32
CA THR A 96 -13.07 -13.28 10.50
C THR A 96 -12.04 -12.20 10.20
N ALA A 97 -11.49 -12.17 8.98
CA ALA A 97 -10.61 -11.09 8.56
C ALA A 97 -11.38 -9.77 8.46
N ASN A 98 -10.62 -8.70 8.53
CA ASN A 98 -11.12 -7.34 8.54
C ASN A 98 -11.17 -6.77 7.13
N ASP A 99 -10.09 -7.00 6.40
CA ASP A 99 -9.97 -6.81 4.96
C ASP A 99 -9.08 -7.93 4.39
N ALA A 100 -9.04 -8.01 3.07
CA ALA A 100 -8.11 -8.87 2.34
C ALA A 100 -7.69 -8.16 1.06
N TRP A 101 -6.40 -8.21 0.72
CA TRP A 101 -5.86 -7.57 -0.47
C TRP A 101 -4.97 -8.52 -1.26
N LEU A 102 -5.15 -8.56 -2.57
CA LEU A 102 -4.17 -9.09 -3.50
C LEU A 102 -3.11 -8.01 -3.74
N THR A 103 -1.85 -8.40 -3.71
CA THR A 103 -0.70 -7.56 -4.08
C THR A 103 0.16 -8.29 -5.07
N LEU A 104 0.83 -7.54 -5.94
CA LEU A 104 1.93 -8.04 -6.75
C LEU A 104 2.86 -6.89 -7.14
N TRP A 105 4.10 -7.23 -7.44
CA TRP A 105 4.95 -6.35 -8.21
C TRP A 105 4.70 -6.52 -9.70
N SER A 106 4.62 -5.41 -10.41
CA SER A 106 4.39 -5.35 -11.85
C SER A 106 5.47 -4.50 -12.53
N TYR A 107 5.98 -4.98 -13.65
CA TYR A 107 6.71 -4.20 -14.63
C TYR A 107 5.98 -4.33 -15.98
N GLU A 108 5.61 -3.20 -16.54
CA GLU A 108 4.85 -3.16 -17.79
C GLU A 108 5.56 -2.32 -18.83
N ASP A 109 5.62 -2.86 -20.03
CA ASP A 109 6.06 -2.18 -21.23
C ASP A 109 5.17 -2.67 -22.36
N THR A 110 4.20 -1.84 -22.71
CA THR A 110 3.10 -2.15 -23.63
C THR A 110 2.67 -0.90 -24.39
N GLU A 111 1.78 -1.02 -25.37
CA GLU A 111 1.12 0.08 -26.09
C GLU A 111 0.08 0.81 -25.20
N CYS A 112 0.47 1.21 -23.99
CA CYS A 112 -0.42 1.77 -22.98
C CYS A 112 0.04 3.14 -22.47
N PHE A 113 0.05 4.15 -23.34
CA PHE A 113 0.31 5.54 -22.91
C PHE A 113 -0.95 6.24 -22.33
N SER A 114 -2.16 5.69 -22.55
CA SER A 114 -3.44 6.16 -21.97
C SER A 114 -4.63 5.14 -22.03
N CYS A 115 -4.33 3.82 -21.99
CA CYS A 115 -5.14 2.57 -22.15
C CYS A 115 -6.40 2.48 -23.04
N GLY A 116 -6.52 1.31 -23.69
CA GLY A 116 -7.58 0.87 -24.62
C GLY A 116 -7.18 -0.33 -25.51
N TRP A 117 -5.89 -0.67 -25.59
CA TRP A 117 -5.31 -1.66 -26.53
C TRP A 117 -4.69 -2.86 -25.80
N ASP A 118 -3.54 -2.68 -25.13
CA ASP A 118 -2.86 -3.77 -24.42
C ASP A 118 -3.30 -3.91 -22.97
N TRP A 119 -4.13 -4.92 -22.70
CA TRP A 119 -4.72 -5.13 -21.40
C TRP A 119 -3.90 -6.06 -20.51
N ARG A 120 -3.72 -5.65 -19.25
CA ARG A 120 -3.05 -6.41 -18.19
C ARG A 120 -4.04 -6.75 -17.09
N PHE A 121 -5.05 -7.55 -17.44
CA PHE A 121 -6.18 -7.81 -16.56
C PHE A 121 -5.80 -8.68 -15.36
N VAL A 122 -6.36 -8.33 -14.21
CA VAL A 122 -6.34 -9.14 -13.00
C VAL A 122 -7.76 -9.57 -12.67
N TYR A 123 -7.96 -10.87 -12.49
CA TYR A 123 -9.25 -11.47 -12.21
C TYR A 123 -9.21 -12.32 -10.93
N LEU A 124 -10.38 -12.45 -10.31
CA LEU A 124 -10.66 -13.37 -9.21
C LEU A 124 -11.85 -14.27 -9.53
N SER A 125 -11.73 -15.55 -9.23
CA SER A 125 -12.84 -16.51 -9.24
C SER A 125 -13.10 -17.03 -7.84
N ASP A 126 -14.37 -17.12 -7.46
CA ASP A 126 -14.86 -17.66 -6.19
C ASP A 126 -15.77 -18.90 -6.36
N ASP A 127 -15.74 -19.51 -7.55
CA ASP A 127 -16.56 -20.67 -7.93
C ASP A 127 -15.75 -21.81 -8.56
N GLY A 128 -14.45 -21.87 -8.22
CA GLY A 128 -13.53 -22.89 -8.71
C GLY A 128 -13.07 -22.68 -10.16
N GLY A 129 -13.11 -21.44 -10.65
CA GLY A 129 -12.60 -21.05 -11.97
C GLY A 129 -13.66 -21.07 -13.08
N GLN A 130 -14.94 -21.20 -12.74
CA GLN A 130 -16.05 -21.22 -13.71
C GLN A 130 -16.36 -19.81 -14.21
N THR A 131 -16.39 -18.82 -13.31
CA THR A 131 -16.56 -17.40 -13.63
C THR A 131 -15.43 -16.56 -13.03
N TRP A 132 -15.18 -15.40 -13.63
CA TRP A 132 -14.03 -14.53 -13.31
C TRP A 132 -14.50 -13.08 -13.17
N ASN A 133 -14.38 -12.54 -11.97
CA ASN A 133 -14.66 -11.16 -11.61
C ASN A 133 -13.44 -10.31 -11.94
N TRP A 134 -13.64 -9.19 -12.63
CA TRP A 134 -12.56 -8.25 -12.94
C TRP A 134 -12.22 -7.41 -11.71
N LEU A 135 -10.95 -7.48 -11.27
CA LEU A 135 -10.43 -6.68 -10.15
C LEU A 135 -9.86 -5.35 -10.65
N GLY A 136 -9.20 -5.36 -11.81
CA GLY A 136 -8.58 -4.18 -12.41
C GLY A 136 -7.43 -4.54 -13.33
N GLU A 137 -6.51 -3.59 -13.52
CA GLU A 137 -5.30 -3.75 -14.32
C GLU A 137 -4.18 -2.83 -13.82
N GLY A 138 -2.97 -3.02 -14.34
CA GLY A 138 -1.84 -2.11 -14.13
C GLY A 138 -2.03 -0.73 -14.76
N ASN A 139 -1.15 0.22 -14.41
CA ASN A 139 -1.21 1.59 -14.91
C ASN A 139 0.15 2.31 -15.03
N LEU A 140 1.26 1.73 -14.57
CA LEU A 140 2.59 2.34 -14.67
C LEU A 140 3.50 1.53 -15.57
N LEU A 141 4.07 2.20 -16.57
CA LEU A 141 5.05 1.61 -17.48
C LEU A 141 6.50 1.89 -17.02
N TRP A 142 7.43 1.05 -17.49
CA TRP A 142 8.89 1.26 -17.45
C TRP A 142 9.55 1.23 -16.07
N ARG A 143 8.84 0.76 -15.04
CA ARG A 143 9.39 0.57 -13.70
C ARG A 143 8.66 -0.56 -12.99
N TRP A 144 9.36 -1.18 -12.05
CA TRP A 144 8.73 -1.99 -11.04
C TRP A 144 7.91 -1.11 -10.12
N TYR A 145 6.67 -1.52 -9.88
CA TYR A 145 5.81 -0.91 -8.89
C TYR A 145 4.89 -1.97 -8.29
N GLN A 146 4.46 -1.75 -7.06
CA GLN A 146 3.50 -2.62 -6.42
C GLN A 146 2.08 -2.15 -6.75
N ILE A 147 1.23 -3.09 -7.14
CA ILE A 147 -0.21 -2.89 -7.35
C ILE A 147 -0.97 -3.79 -6.38
N GLY A 148 -2.19 -3.40 -6.02
CA GLY A 148 -3.08 -4.27 -5.26
C GLY A 148 -4.55 -4.01 -5.53
N PHE A 149 -5.34 -4.97 -5.08
CA PHE A 149 -6.77 -5.07 -5.35
C PHE A 149 -7.49 -5.56 -4.10
N ASP A 150 -8.60 -4.91 -3.79
CA ASP A 150 -9.44 -5.25 -2.64
C ASP A 150 -10.18 -6.58 -2.88
N LEU A 151 -9.90 -7.55 -2.02
CA LEU A 151 -10.57 -8.86 -1.98
C LEU A 151 -11.56 -8.97 -0.81
N THR A 152 -11.73 -7.92 0.00
CA THR A 152 -12.64 -7.89 1.15
C THR A 152 -14.07 -8.34 0.82
N PRO A 153 -14.65 -8.05 -0.37
CA PRO A 153 -15.97 -8.57 -0.74
C PRO A 153 -16.07 -10.12 -0.81
N TRP A 154 -14.94 -10.83 -0.83
CA TRP A 154 -14.87 -12.29 -0.92
C TRP A 154 -14.41 -12.98 0.37
N LEU A 155 -14.35 -12.27 1.50
CA LEU A 155 -14.08 -12.90 2.80
C LEU A 155 -15.05 -14.06 3.08
N GLY A 156 -14.51 -15.17 3.59
CA GLY A 156 -15.21 -16.43 3.82
C GLY A 156 -15.25 -17.38 2.62
N LYS A 157 -14.70 -16.99 1.47
CA LYS A 157 -14.69 -17.80 0.24
C LYS A 157 -13.30 -18.35 -0.07
N ASP A 158 -13.29 -19.39 -0.89
CA ASP A 158 -12.09 -19.93 -1.53
C ASP A 158 -11.91 -19.25 -2.89
N VAL A 159 -10.78 -18.60 -3.12
CA VAL A 159 -10.55 -17.75 -4.30
C VAL A 159 -9.37 -18.21 -5.16
N LEU A 160 -9.50 -18.06 -6.48
CA LEU A 160 -8.43 -18.24 -7.46
C LEU A 160 -8.10 -16.91 -8.12
N ILE A 161 -6.82 -16.65 -8.37
CA ILE A 161 -6.36 -15.46 -9.11
C ILE A 161 -5.94 -15.85 -10.53
N ARG A 162 -6.21 -14.96 -11.48
CA ARG A 162 -5.75 -15.06 -12.87
C ARG A 162 -5.22 -13.72 -13.35
N PHE A 163 -4.05 -13.76 -13.98
CA PHE A 163 -3.46 -12.66 -14.74
C PHE A 163 -3.64 -12.95 -16.22
N ARG A 164 -4.30 -12.05 -16.95
CA ARG A 164 -4.53 -12.20 -18.37
C ARG A 164 -3.89 -11.04 -19.11
N PHE A 165 -3.06 -11.38 -20.09
CA PHE A 165 -2.57 -10.42 -21.07
C PHE A 165 -3.41 -10.55 -22.34
N ASP A 166 -3.81 -9.42 -22.93
CA ASP A 166 -4.56 -9.38 -24.18
C ASP A 166 -4.20 -8.10 -24.95
N ALA A 167 -3.40 -8.22 -26.01
CA ALA A 167 -3.00 -7.07 -26.83
C ALA A 167 -4.09 -6.57 -27.78
N VAL A 168 -5.27 -7.22 -27.80
CA VAL A 168 -6.40 -6.96 -28.70
C VAL A 168 -6.11 -7.29 -30.17
N ASP A 169 -4.98 -6.85 -30.73
CA ASP A 169 -4.58 -7.10 -32.12
C ASP A 169 -3.06 -7.34 -32.28
N LEU A 170 -2.58 -7.26 -33.53
CA LEU A 170 -1.21 -7.57 -33.94
C LEU A 170 -0.34 -6.32 -34.19
N ILE A 171 -0.90 -5.14 -34.01
CA ILE A 171 -0.27 -3.86 -34.28
C ILE A 171 0.48 -3.43 -33.02
N SER A 172 1.65 -2.82 -33.19
CA SER A 172 2.41 -2.23 -32.07
C SER A 172 2.89 -3.20 -30.98
N ASN A 173 2.91 -4.51 -31.18
CA ASN A 173 3.31 -5.47 -30.14
C ASN A 173 4.83 -5.66 -29.94
N GLN A 174 5.64 -4.66 -30.33
CA GLN A 174 7.12 -4.70 -30.28
C GLN A 174 7.67 -4.18 -28.93
N TYR A 175 6.95 -4.45 -27.85
CA TYR A 175 7.29 -4.05 -26.48
C TYR A 175 7.55 -5.27 -25.61
N LEU A 176 8.24 -5.12 -24.47
CA LEU A 176 8.66 -6.24 -23.63
C LEU A 176 7.47 -7.08 -23.10
N GLY A 177 6.32 -6.45 -22.90
CA GLY A 177 5.10 -7.08 -22.39
C GLY A 177 4.93 -6.86 -20.89
N TRP A 178 4.52 -7.91 -20.20
CA TRP A 178 4.16 -7.82 -18.79
C TRP A 178 4.95 -8.81 -17.94
N VAL A 179 5.63 -8.30 -16.92
CA VAL A 179 6.37 -9.10 -15.94
C VAL A 179 5.74 -8.89 -14.58
N ILE A 180 5.44 -9.99 -13.88
CA ILE A 180 4.91 -9.96 -12.52
C ILE A 180 5.78 -10.79 -11.58
N ASP A 181 5.88 -10.32 -10.34
CA ASP A 181 6.63 -10.97 -9.28
C ASP A 181 5.95 -10.74 -7.92
N ASP A 182 6.34 -11.52 -6.90
CA ASP A 182 5.93 -11.33 -5.50
C ASP A 182 4.40 -11.16 -5.32
N VAL A 183 3.64 -12.12 -5.84
CA VAL A 183 2.18 -12.16 -5.70
C VAL A 183 1.83 -12.59 -4.29
N SER A 184 1.06 -11.80 -3.55
CA SER A 184 0.64 -12.14 -2.20
C SER A 184 -0.80 -11.76 -1.92
N ILE A 185 -1.48 -12.57 -1.11
CA ILE A 185 -2.75 -12.18 -0.48
C ILE A 185 -2.47 -11.92 1.00
N VAL A 186 -2.80 -10.70 1.43
CA VAL A 186 -2.55 -10.20 2.78
C VAL A 186 -3.88 -9.81 3.43
N LEU A 187 -4.03 -10.15 4.70
CA LEU A 187 -5.12 -9.68 5.56
C LEU A 187 -4.57 -8.58 6.46
N ASP A 188 -5.16 -7.40 6.47
CA ASP A 188 -4.80 -6.34 7.41
C ASP A 188 -5.76 -6.36 8.60
N ALA A 189 -5.23 -6.11 9.79
CA ALA A 189 -6.01 -5.96 11.02
C ALA A 189 -6.78 -4.62 11.09
N CYS A 190 -6.92 -3.92 9.97
CA CYS A 190 -7.22 -2.50 9.86
C CYS A 190 -8.67 -2.06 10.16
N SER A 191 -9.63 -2.97 10.33
CA SER A 191 -11.07 -2.64 10.26
C SER A 191 -11.63 -1.73 11.36
N SER A 192 -10.95 -1.55 12.50
CA SER A 192 -11.53 -0.74 13.57
C SER A 192 -11.58 0.76 13.24
N GLY A 193 -11.02 1.16 12.09
CA GLY A 193 -10.85 2.54 11.70
C GLY A 193 -9.96 3.31 12.68
N PRO A 194 -9.63 4.56 12.36
CA PRO A 194 -8.97 5.45 13.30
C PRO A 194 -9.77 5.67 14.58
N THR A 195 -9.07 5.68 15.71
CA THR A 195 -9.67 5.89 17.04
C THR A 195 -9.04 7.10 17.72
N ASN A 196 -9.87 7.96 18.32
CA ASN A 196 -9.38 9.04 19.16
C ASN A 196 -8.71 8.51 20.44
N PHE A 197 -7.66 9.20 20.87
CA PHE A 197 -6.92 8.99 22.12
C PHE A 197 -6.47 10.36 22.64
N CYS A 198 -5.87 10.42 23.83
CA CYS A 198 -5.49 11.68 24.48
C CYS A 198 -6.71 12.56 24.86
N VAL A 199 -6.47 13.56 25.70
CA VAL A 199 -7.47 14.56 26.07
C VAL A 199 -7.15 15.87 25.36
N ALA A 200 -8.18 16.58 24.89
CA ALA A 200 -8.05 17.98 24.48
C ALA A 200 -8.13 18.89 25.73
N ALA A 201 -7.65 20.13 25.59
CA ALA A 201 -7.82 21.18 26.59
C ALA A 201 -8.70 22.31 26.06
N PRO A 202 -9.45 23.03 26.92
CA PRO A 202 -10.26 24.19 26.51
C PRO A 202 -9.47 25.22 25.70
N ASN A 203 -10.09 25.74 24.65
CA ASN A 203 -9.57 26.82 23.81
C ASN A 203 -10.49 28.05 23.89
N SER A 204 -10.14 29.14 23.21
CA SER A 204 -10.93 30.38 23.27
C SER A 204 -12.39 30.28 22.78
N VAL A 205 -12.77 29.18 22.13
CA VAL A 205 -14.11 28.99 21.54
C VAL A 205 -14.88 27.81 22.12
N GLY A 206 -14.28 26.99 23.00
CA GLY A 206 -14.94 25.80 23.51
C GLY A 206 -14.07 24.84 24.33
N PRO A 207 -14.51 23.58 24.50
CA PRO A 207 -13.86 22.59 25.38
C PRO A 207 -12.54 22.05 24.83
N GLY A 208 -12.17 22.39 23.59
CA GLY A 208 -10.95 21.95 22.91
C GLY A 208 -11.26 21.46 21.50
N ALA A 209 -10.24 21.51 20.63
CA ALA A 209 -10.39 21.02 19.25
C ALA A 209 -10.25 19.50 19.19
N ILE A 210 -11.03 18.86 18.31
CA ILE A 210 -11.09 17.41 18.13
C ILE A 210 -10.51 17.05 16.76
N ALA A 211 -9.46 16.23 16.76
CA ALA A 211 -8.92 15.62 15.56
C ALA A 211 -9.84 14.49 15.07
N GLY A 212 -10.03 14.40 13.76
CA GLY A 212 -10.83 13.36 13.13
C GLY A 212 -10.25 12.96 11.80
N TRP A 213 -11.02 12.20 11.04
CA TRP A 213 -10.62 11.74 9.72
C TRP A 213 -11.82 11.56 8.79
N SER A 214 -11.52 11.49 7.50
CA SER A 214 -12.46 11.06 6.46
C SER A 214 -11.69 10.36 5.32
N GLY A 215 -12.44 9.78 4.38
CA GLY A 215 -11.88 9.06 3.23
C GLY A 215 -11.45 7.63 3.57
N SER A 216 -10.25 7.23 3.18
CA SER A 216 -9.75 5.84 3.31
C SER A 216 -8.40 5.75 4.01
N THR A 217 -8.21 4.73 4.85
CA THR A 217 -6.91 4.39 5.47
C THR A 217 -6.00 3.54 4.57
N SER A 218 -6.48 3.17 3.37
CA SER A 218 -5.69 2.45 2.37
C SER A 218 -4.61 3.35 1.76
N VAL A 219 -3.37 2.86 1.76
CA VAL A 219 -2.25 3.55 1.13
C VAL A 219 -2.37 3.54 -0.40
N GLN A 220 -3.03 2.54 -0.98
CA GLN A 220 -3.29 2.44 -2.42
C GLN A 220 -4.39 3.37 -2.89
N VAL A 221 -5.49 3.51 -2.12
CA VAL A 221 -6.55 4.46 -2.44
C VAL A 221 -6.05 5.91 -2.33
N ASN A 222 -5.09 6.17 -1.44
CA ASN A 222 -4.45 7.48 -1.25
C ASN A 222 -5.49 8.61 -1.10
N ASP A 223 -6.46 8.38 -0.21
CA ASP A 223 -7.55 9.30 0.07
C ASP A 223 -7.78 9.47 1.57
N PHE A 224 -6.70 9.52 2.35
CA PHE A 224 -6.80 9.76 3.78
C PHE A 224 -6.82 11.28 4.08
N HIS A 225 -7.86 11.73 4.76
CA HIS A 225 -8.01 13.12 5.18
C HIS A 225 -7.95 13.23 6.70
N LEU A 226 -7.15 14.15 7.21
CA LEU A 226 -7.11 14.56 8.61
C LEU A 226 -8.04 15.75 8.80
N THR A 227 -9.00 15.63 9.70
CA THR A 227 -9.96 16.70 10.00
C THR A 227 -9.72 17.29 11.38
N LEU A 228 -10.09 18.54 11.59
CA LEU A 228 -10.13 19.20 12.89
C LEU A 228 -11.48 19.90 13.04
N SER A 229 -12.07 19.82 14.23
CA SER A 229 -13.29 20.54 14.59
C SER A 229 -13.16 21.25 15.93
N GLY A 230 -13.96 22.30 16.16
CA GLY A 230 -13.98 23.01 17.44
C GLY A 230 -12.73 23.87 17.71
N ALA A 231 -12.00 24.25 16.66
CA ALA A 231 -10.84 25.14 16.76
C ALA A 231 -11.23 26.61 16.54
N PRO A 232 -10.44 27.59 17.01
CA PRO A 232 -10.69 28.99 16.74
C PRO A 232 -10.64 29.30 15.23
N ALA A 233 -11.69 29.92 14.70
CA ALA A 233 -11.84 30.20 13.28
C ALA A 233 -10.73 31.11 12.72
N ASN A 234 -10.41 30.95 11.43
CA ASN A 234 -9.43 31.75 10.69
C ASN A 234 -8.00 31.73 11.24
N GLN A 235 -7.66 30.76 12.09
CA GLN A 235 -6.32 30.57 12.64
C GLN A 235 -5.47 29.62 11.80
N PHE A 236 -4.15 29.67 11.98
CA PHE A 236 -3.23 28.70 11.39
C PHE A 236 -3.06 27.48 12.28
N ALA A 237 -3.00 26.32 11.66
CA ALA A 237 -2.80 25.03 12.31
C ALA A 237 -1.89 24.13 11.47
N HIS A 238 -1.30 23.13 12.11
CA HIS A 238 -0.60 22.05 11.42
C HIS A 238 -0.81 20.75 12.18
N PHE A 239 -1.06 19.68 11.43
CA PHE A 239 -0.97 18.34 11.97
C PHE A 239 0.48 17.91 12.15
N PHE A 240 0.73 17.11 13.17
CA PHE A 240 1.98 16.42 13.39
C PHE A 240 1.69 14.98 13.81
N TYR A 241 2.65 14.10 13.59
CA TYR A 241 2.48 12.68 13.84
C TYR A 241 3.76 11.98 14.28
N GLY A 242 3.58 10.82 14.91
CA GLY A 242 4.66 10.00 15.43
C GLY A 242 4.23 8.57 15.73
N PRO A 243 5.21 7.68 16.01
CA PRO A 243 4.96 6.25 16.07
C PRO A 243 4.39 5.77 17.41
N VAL A 244 4.48 6.56 18.49
CA VAL A 244 4.23 6.08 19.86
C VAL A 244 3.29 7.02 20.62
N GLU A 245 2.36 6.43 21.39
CA GLU A 245 1.55 7.12 22.39
C GLU A 245 2.35 7.29 23.69
N ILE A 246 2.30 8.48 24.28
CA ILE A 246 2.92 8.78 25.58
C ILE A 246 1.86 9.37 26.53
N PRO A 247 2.07 9.29 27.86
CA PRO A 247 1.24 10.02 28.81
C PRO A 247 1.18 11.52 28.48
N PRO A 248 0.05 12.19 28.73
CA PRO A 248 -0.12 13.62 28.43
C PRO A 248 1.01 14.47 29.03
N ILE A 249 1.69 15.24 28.19
CA ILE A 249 2.66 16.26 28.60
C ILE A 249 2.19 17.63 28.11
N ALA A 250 2.39 18.67 28.91
CA ALA A 250 1.97 20.02 28.55
C ALA A 250 2.65 20.49 27.25
N LEU A 251 1.84 21.03 26.34
CA LEU A 251 2.30 21.71 25.12
C LEU A 251 1.37 22.89 24.85
N ALA A 252 1.88 24.10 25.11
CA ALA A 252 1.08 25.31 25.13
C ALA A 252 -0.11 25.18 26.11
N ASP A 253 -1.32 25.57 25.72
CA ASP A 253 -2.51 25.42 26.57
C ASP A 253 -3.03 23.98 26.65
N GLY A 254 -2.51 23.08 25.81
CA GLY A 254 -2.99 21.70 25.65
C GLY A 254 -2.00 20.62 26.06
N PHE A 255 -2.26 19.41 25.58
CA PHE A 255 -1.46 18.23 25.89
C PHE A 255 -0.95 17.54 24.62
N ARG A 256 0.34 17.24 24.58
CA ARG A 256 0.91 16.32 23.60
C ARG A 256 0.88 14.90 24.18
N CYS A 257 0.31 13.97 23.44
CA CYS A 257 0.31 12.55 23.77
C CYS A 257 1.04 11.70 22.72
N ILE A 258 1.77 12.33 21.80
CA ILE A 258 2.60 11.66 20.80
C ILE A 258 4.08 11.78 21.18
N GLY A 259 4.76 10.64 21.21
CA GLY A 259 6.20 10.52 21.37
C GLY A 259 6.91 10.23 20.05
N SER A 260 8.21 10.54 20.00
CA SER A 260 9.06 10.25 18.84
C SER A 260 9.37 8.75 18.68
N GLY A 261 9.25 7.96 19.75
CA GLY A 261 9.64 6.54 19.73
C GLY A 261 11.09 6.35 19.29
N ALA A 262 11.33 5.30 18.50
CA ALA A 262 12.63 5.04 17.85
C ALA A 262 12.88 5.92 16.62
N THR A 263 11.91 6.73 16.19
CA THR A 263 12.03 7.67 15.07
C THR A 263 11.90 9.11 15.58
N SER A 264 11.26 10.01 14.83
CA SER A 264 11.05 11.41 15.21
C SER A 264 9.58 11.81 15.09
N LEU A 265 9.24 13.00 15.60
CA LEU A 265 7.94 13.63 15.32
C LEU A 265 8.02 14.34 13.97
N ALA A 266 7.11 14.01 13.07
CA ALA A 266 7.01 14.64 11.76
C ALA A 266 5.87 15.66 11.75
N ARG A 267 6.10 16.81 11.10
CA ARG A 267 5.07 17.83 10.86
C ARG A 267 4.56 17.67 9.43
N ILE A 268 3.25 17.73 9.25
CA ILE A 268 2.63 17.84 7.94
C ILE A 268 2.72 19.31 7.52
N LEU A 269 3.42 19.55 6.41
CA LEU A 269 3.66 20.87 5.85
C LEU A 269 2.94 21.00 4.50
N PRO A 270 2.52 22.21 4.11
CA PRO A 270 2.64 23.48 4.83
C PRO A 270 1.58 23.67 5.94
N ALA A 271 1.59 24.84 6.57
CA ALA A 271 0.51 25.31 7.43
C ALA A 271 -0.81 25.27 6.71
N ALA A 272 -1.83 24.77 7.39
CA ALA A 272 -3.21 24.89 6.92
C ALA A 272 -3.94 25.98 7.70
N LYS A 273 -4.97 26.55 7.06
CA LYS A 273 -5.82 27.58 7.66
C LYS A 273 -7.14 26.97 8.08
N ILE A 274 -7.49 27.12 9.35
CA ILE A 274 -8.82 26.77 9.88
C ILE A 274 -9.84 27.72 9.25
N ASP A 275 -10.96 27.17 8.80
CA ASP A 275 -12.00 27.94 8.13
C ASP A 275 -12.83 28.82 9.09
N GLY A 276 -13.84 29.51 8.54
CA GLY A 276 -14.72 30.40 9.31
C GLY A 276 -15.61 29.70 10.33
N SER A 277 -15.76 28.36 10.23
CA SER A 277 -16.56 27.52 11.11
C SER A 277 -15.74 26.78 12.17
N GLY A 278 -14.42 27.02 12.22
CA GLY A 278 -13.54 26.32 13.16
C GLY A 278 -13.20 24.90 12.71
N GLN A 279 -13.30 24.61 11.40
CA GLN A 279 -13.00 23.32 10.81
C GLN A 279 -11.73 23.39 9.97
N LEU A 280 -11.07 22.25 9.81
CA LEU A 280 -9.94 22.09 8.89
C LEU A 280 -9.98 20.67 8.30
N ASP A 281 -9.63 20.57 7.02
CA ASP A 281 -9.46 19.31 6.30
C ASP A 281 -8.09 19.33 5.59
N VAL A 282 -7.28 18.29 5.80
CA VAL A 282 -5.95 18.15 5.20
C VAL A 282 -5.80 16.74 4.63
N LYS A 283 -5.75 16.65 3.30
CA LYS A 283 -5.39 15.40 2.61
C LYS A 283 -3.94 15.02 2.89
N LEU A 284 -3.72 13.79 3.33
CA LEU A 284 -2.40 13.19 3.47
C LEU A 284 -2.06 12.40 2.20
N ASN A 285 -1.00 12.80 1.50
CA ASN A 285 -0.54 12.08 0.31
C ASN A 285 0.34 10.88 0.69
N ILE A 286 -0.11 9.67 0.36
CA ILE A 286 0.53 8.38 0.64
C ILE A 286 0.83 7.67 -0.71
N PRO A 287 2.00 7.05 -0.92
CA PRO A 287 3.23 7.10 -0.13
C PRO A 287 4.07 8.31 -0.56
N GLY A 288 3.57 9.53 -0.31
CA GLY A 288 4.04 10.73 -0.99
C GLY A 288 4.93 11.67 -0.17
N SER A 289 5.11 11.46 1.14
CA SER A 289 5.97 12.37 1.92
C SER A 289 7.44 12.00 1.78
N LEU A 290 8.05 12.30 0.63
CA LEU A 290 9.49 12.11 0.32
C LEU A 290 10.46 12.81 1.29
N PHE A 291 9.94 13.53 2.29
CA PHE A 291 10.70 14.25 3.33
C PHE A 291 10.27 13.93 4.75
N SER A 292 9.45 12.88 4.95
CA SER A 292 9.14 12.46 6.31
C SER A 292 10.15 11.41 6.77
N PRO A 293 10.78 11.58 7.95
CA PRO A 293 11.55 10.51 8.60
C PRO A 293 10.66 9.30 8.95
N ASN A 294 9.34 9.44 8.82
CA ASN A 294 8.32 8.45 9.13
C ASN A 294 7.57 8.07 7.84
N ILE A 295 8.02 7.00 7.18
CA ILE A 295 7.34 6.43 6.01
C ILE A 295 6.08 5.72 6.49
N ILE A 296 4.92 6.13 5.97
CA ILE A 296 3.64 5.45 6.19
C ILE A 296 3.56 4.30 5.19
N THR A 297 3.49 3.08 5.71
CA THR A 297 3.39 1.84 4.94
C THR A 297 2.13 1.06 5.33
N PRO A 298 1.68 0.11 4.51
CA PRO A 298 0.64 -0.85 4.90
C PRO A 298 0.93 -1.50 6.27
N GLY A 299 -0.13 -1.68 7.05
CA GLY A 299 -0.12 -2.17 8.42
C GLY A 299 0.54 -1.25 9.47
N SER A 300 1.19 -0.15 9.09
CA SER A 300 1.85 0.73 10.05
C SER A 300 0.83 1.54 10.84
N THR A 301 1.08 1.73 12.15
CA THR A 301 0.19 2.51 13.02
C THR A 301 0.85 3.83 13.43
N TRP A 302 0.17 4.95 13.15
CA TRP A 302 0.63 6.30 13.42
C TRP A 302 -0.37 7.07 14.27
N ARG A 303 0.13 8.04 15.01
CA ARG A 303 -0.69 8.91 15.86
C ARG A 303 -0.58 10.34 15.37
N PHE A 304 -1.71 11.02 15.23
CA PHE A 304 -1.82 12.38 14.73
C PHE A 304 -2.41 13.29 15.81
N GLN A 305 -1.90 14.52 15.92
CA GLN A 305 -2.48 15.61 16.71
C GLN A 305 -2.34 16.90 15.89
N CYS A 306 -3.21 17.87 16.13
CA CYS A 306 -3.15 19.18 15.50
C CYS A 306 -2.71 20.24 16.51
N TRP A 307 -1.64 20.97 16.19
CA TRP A 307 -1.32 22.21 16.88
C TRP A 307 -2.02 23.37 16.15
N TYR A 308 -2.63 24.29 16.88
CA TYR A 308 -3.33 25.44 16.31
C TYR A 308 -3.10 26.72 17.13
N ARG A 309 -3.13 27.87 16.45
CA ARG A 309 -3.06 29.18 17.11
C ARG A 309 -4.32 29.45 17.91
N ASP A 310 -4.14 29.98 19.11
CA ASP A 310 -5.21 30.34 20.03
C ASP A 310 -4.76 31.52 20.92
N GLY A 311 -4.64 32.70 20.31
CA GLY A 311 -4.17 33.92 20.98
C GLY A 311 -4.91 34.24 22.30
N PRO A 312 -6.26 34.22 22.32
CA PRO A 312 -7.05 34.46 23.52
C PRO A 312 -7.36 33.19 24.32
N GLY A 313 -6.57 32.13 24.14
CA GLY A 313 -6.74 30.86 24.84
C GLY A 313 -6.63 31.00 26.36
N PRO A 314 -7.37 30.18 27.14
CA PRO A 314 -7.49 30.33 28.59
C PRO A 314 -6.17 30.05 29.35
N GLY A 315 -5.22 29.34 28.75
CA GLY A 315 -3.90 29.11 29.35
C GLY A 315 -2.87 30.20 29.03
N GLY A 316 -3.20 31.12 28.10
CA GLY A 316 -2.37 32.29 27.79
C GLY A 316 -1.09 32.00 27.01
N ASN A 317 -0.90 30.79 26.49
CA ASN A 317 0.31 30.42 25.70
C ASN A 317 0.15 30.68 24.19
N GLY A 318 -0.97 31.27 23.77
CA GLY A 318 -1.22 31.70 22.39
C GLY A 318 -1.46 30.57 21.38
N SER A 319 -1.49 29.31 21.83
CA SER A 319 -1.75 28.13 21.03
C SER A 319 -2.24 26.97 21.88
N ASN A 320 -2.83 25.99 21.23
CA ASN A 320 -3.36 24.80 21.89
C ASN A 320 -3.20 23.58 20.96
N VAL A 321 -3.52 22.39 21.47
CA VAL A 321 -3.35 21.11 20.81
C VAL A 321 -4.66 20.34 20.89
N SER A 322 -5.05 19.68 19.80
CA SER A 322 -6.22 18.79 19.79
C SER A 322 -6.01 17.56 20.65
N ASP A 323 -7.06 16.77 20.85
CA ASP A 323 -6.88 15.35 21.17
C ASP A 323 -6.10 14.63 20.04
N GLY A 324 -5.82 13.35 20.25
CA GLY A 324 -5.05 12.52 19.34
C GLY A 324 -5.93 11.58 18.51
N LEU A 325 -5.46 11.24 17.32
CA LEU A 325 -6.05 10.23 16.45
C LEU A 325 -5.03 9.12 16.19
N ARG A 326 -5.35 7.88 16.56
CA ARG A 326 -4.56 6.69 16.22
C ARG A 326 -5.11 6.09 14.93
N VAL A 327 -4.24 5.87 13.95
CA VAL A 327 -4.57 5.34 12.63
C VAL A 327 -3.67 4.15 12.33
N THR A 328 -4.26 3.02 11.98
CA THR A 328 -3.54 1.93 11.30
C THR A 328 -3.81 2.09 9.81
N PHE A 329 -2.77 2.21 9.01
CA PHE A 329 -2.89 2.30 7.55
C PHE A 329 -2.93 0.91 6.95
N CYS A 330 -3.76 0.76 5.93
CA CYS A 330 -4.03 -0.51 5.26
C CYS A 330 -3.40 -0.46 3.89
N LEU A 331 -3.33 -1.60 3.23
CA LEU A 331 -2.90 -1.62 1.83
C LEU A 331 -3.83 -0.76 0.97
#